data_AF-A0A2R6LKY4-F1
#
_entry.id   AF-A0A2R6LKY4-F1
#
_cell.length_a   1.000
_cell.length_b   1.000
_cell.length_c   1.000
_cell.angle_alpha   90.00
_cell.angle_beta   90.00
_cell.angle_gamma   90.00
#
_symmetry.space_group_name_H-M   'P 1'
#
loop_
_entity.id
_entity.type
_entity.pdbx_description
1 polymer ?
#
loop_
_entity_poly.entity_id
_entity_poly.type
_entity_poly.pdbx_seq_one_letter_code
_entity_poly.pdbx_strand_id
1 'polypeptide(L)'
;MTADSYRSALAVVAVALLLVVAGCGEAGDGAAPTTDPTATTQTTQTTEPTAVTSTVPTVEGETEPPFSAERLPPGVETDGSVAVGRLAAAHDEALAGSSFALELNFSRTVTAADGSTRRLATSQRTRADGNGEFLLRFVNPQAGLQQTTWGNDSTAVSRVVTSETVSYRDADQEAVRANLSARPFVEQFLSVGDYSVAVAGEDRVLLTATEASDDAADRIGESVSSVDDYRGRVVVDSTGRIRSLSVGADVSLGEGGSATLGVSVTLSGLGSTDVERPEWVEEAFRRTDGRLAAATEQRAR
;
A
#
# COMPACT_ATOMS: atom_id res chain seq x y z
N MET A 1 34.05 1.07 -2.83
CA MET A 1 32.77 0.80 -2.13
C MET A 1 32.09 -0.31 -2.87
N THR A 2 31.98 -1.48 -2.25
CA THR A 2 31.56 -2.74 -2.86
C THR A 2 30.04 -2.91 -2.79
N ALA A 3 29.47 -3.59 -3.78
CA ALA A 3 28.03 -3.80 -3.97
C ALA A 3 27.31 -4.54 -2.81
N ASP A 4 28.05 -5.02 -1.80
CA ASP A 4 27.49 -5.68 -0.62
C ASP A 4 26.87 -4.72 0.41
N SER A 5 27.18 -3.42 0.38
CA SER A 5 26.63 -2.46 1.35
C SER A 5 25.17 -2.05 1.06
N TYR A 6 24.64 -2.33 -0.13
CA TYR A 6 23.28 -1.96 -0.52
C TYR A 6 22.22 -2.99 -0.11
N ARG A 7 22.62 -4.21 0.26
CA ARG A 7 21.69 -5.28 0.66
C ARG A 7 21.29 -5.22 2.13
N SER A 8 22.06 -4.53 2.98
CA SER A 8 21.78 -4.46 4.42
C SER A 8 20.83 -3.34 4.85
N ALA A 9 20.61 -2.32 4.01
CA ALA A 9 19.74 -1.17 4.35
C ALA A 9 18.26 -1.38 3.97
N LEU A 10 17.97 -2.27 3.00
CA LEU A 10 16.61 -2.67 2.60
C LEU A 10 15.93 -3.61 3.62
N ALA A 11 16.70 -4.16 4.58
CA ALA A 11 16.21 -5.13 5.56
C ALA A 11 15.42 -4.52 6.74
N VAL A 12 15.40 -3.19 6.93
CA VAL A 12 14.80 -2.59 8.15
C VAL A 12 13.31 -2.26 8.02
N VAL A 13 12.73 -2.29 6.81
CA VAL A 13 11.27 -2.17 6.60
C VAL A 13 10.64 -3.47 6.07
N ALA A 14 11.43 -4.37 5.48
CA ALA A 14 10.95 -5.65 4.95
C ALA A 14 10.98 -6.85 5.95
N VAL A 15 11.57 -6.71 7.15
CA VAL A 15 11.79 -7.84 8.10
C VAL A 15 10.91 -7.72 9.37
N ALA A 16 9.67 -7.23 9.23
CA ALA A 16 8.66 -7.36 10.30
C ALA A 16 7.55 -8.38 9.96
N LEU A 17 7.67 -9.11 8.84
CA LEU A 17 6.66 -10.05 8.34
C LEU A 17 7.11 -11.52 8.32
N LEU A 18 8.34 -11.82 8.73
CA LEU A 18 8.87 -13.19 8.78
C LEU A 18 9.22 -13.57 10.22
N LEU A 19 8.56 -14.62 10.71
CA LEU A 19 8.81 -15.43 11.92
C LEU A 19 8.29 -14.89 13.26
N VAL A 20 7.03 -15.22 13.57
CA VAL A 20 6.61 -15.49 14.96
C VAL A 20 6.28 -16.97 15.07
N VAL A 21 7.30 -17.77 15.42
CA VAL A 21 7.15 -19.15 15.91
C VAL A 21 7.79 -19.23 17.29
N ALA A 22 6.92 -19.36 18.31
CA ALA A 22 7.06 -19.78 19.72
C ALA A 22 6.07 -18.92 20.55
N GLY A 23 4.92 -19.42 21.06
CA GLY A 23 4.78 -20.32 22.22
C GLY A 23 5.29 -19.61 23.49
N CYS A 24 4.54 -19.26 24.54
CA CYS A 24 3.33 -19.75 25.22
C CYS A 24 2.61 -18.51 25.86
N GLY A 25 1.30 -18.44 26.14
CA GLY A 25 0.35 -19.46 26.53
C GLY A 25 0.18 -19.51 28.05
N GLU A 26 -0.48 -18.51 28.66
CA GLU A 26 -1.05 -18.66 30.02
C GLU A 26 -2.38 -17.88 30.15
N ALA A 27 -3.34 -18.56 30.77
CA ALA A 27 -4.78 -18.36 30.65
C ALA A 27 -5.36 -17.41 31.71
N GLY A 28 -6.50 -16.79 31.38
CA GLY A 28 -7.30 -16.01 32.32
C GLY A 28 -8.78 -16.01 31.93
N ASP A 29 -9.57 -16.87 32.59
CA ASP A 29 -11.03 -16.93 32.53
C ASP A 29 -11.68 -15.67 33.09
N GLY A 30 -12.70 -15.16 32.40
CA GLY A 30 -13.50 -14.02 32.86
C GLY A 30 -14.84 -13.94 32.15
N ALA A 31 -15.85 -14.61 32.71
CA ALA A 31 -17.23 -14.55 32.28
C ALA A 31 -17.86 -13.16 32.50
N ALA A 32 -18.67 -12.70 31.55
CA ALA A 32 -19.57 -11.56 31.71
C ALA A 32 -20.83 -11.71 30.83
N PRO A 33 -21.95 -11.07 31.20
CA PRO A 33 -23.30 -11.64 31.05
C PRO A 33 -24.03 -11.25 29.76
N THR A 34 -24.97 -12.13 29.41
CA THR A 34 -25.99 -12.01 28.36
C THR A 34 -26.87 -10.77 28.56
N THR A 35 -26.99 -9.95 27.51
CA THR A 35 -28.08 -8.98 27.36
C THR A 35 -28.69 -9.12 25.97
N ASP A 36 -29.93 -9.58 25.92
CA ASP A 36 -30.78 -9.64 24.73
C ASP A 36 -31.24 -8.22 24.34
N PRO A 37 -31.12 -7.82 23.06
CA PRO A 37 -31.90 -6.73 22.51
C PRO A 37 -33.10 -7.25 21.69
N THR A 38 -34.27 -6.77 22.09
CA THR A 38 -35.59 -6.87 21.45
C THR A 38 -35.57 -6.48 19.97
N ALA A 39 -35.97 -7.40 19.09
CA ALA A 39 -36.18 -7.14 17.67
C ALA A 39 -37.48 -6.33 17.45
N THR A 40 -37.36 -5.16 16.80
CA THR A 40 -38.50 -4.37 16.30
C THR A 40 -38.55 -4.53 14.78
N THR A 41 -39.55 -5.24 14.28
CA THR A 41 -39.76 -5.45 12.85
C THR A 41 -40.43 -4.21 12.24
N GLN A 42 -39.71 -3.43 11.44
CA GLN A 42 -40.30 -2.44 10.53
C GLN A 42 -40.40 -3.03 9.14
N THR A 43 -41.63 -3.15 8.64
CA THR A 43 -41.94 -3.55 7.26
C THR A 43 -41.79 -2.34 6.35
N THR A 44 -40.73 -2.28 5.56
CA THR A 44 -40.59 -1.31 4.46
C THR A 44 -41.11 -1.96 3.18
N GLN A 45 -42.09 -1.32 2.54
CA GLN A 45 -42.63 -1.76 1.25
C GLN A 45 -41.62 -1.46 0.13
N THR A 46 -41.13 -2.50 -0.52
CA THR A 46 -40.32 -2.41 -1.74
C THR A 46 -41.26 -2.26 -2.94
N THR A 47 -41.15 -1.15 -3.66
CA THR A 47 -41.80 -0.97 -4.96
C THR A 47 -40.94 -1.62 -6.04
N GLU A 48 -41.54 -2.54 -6.80
CA GLU A 48 -40.95 -3.28 -7.91
C GLU A 48 -40.59 -2.34 -9.07
N PRO A 49 -39.34 -2.36 -9.61
CA PRO A 49 -39.00 -1.53 -10.75
C PRO A 49 -39.48 -2.19 -12.06
N THR A 50 -40.29 -1.45 -12.81
CA THR A 50 -40.70 -1.79 -14.18
C THR A 50 -39.48 -1.95 -15.08
N ALA A 51 -39.31 -3.15 -15.66
CA ALA A 51 -38.31 -3.43 -16.67
C ALA A 51 -38.62 -2.64 -17.95
N VAL A 52 -37.76 -1.67 -18.29
CA VAL A 52 -37.72 -1.02 -19.60
C VAL A 52 -36.72 -1.77 -20.47
N THR A 53 -37.24 -2.51 -21.45
CA THR A 53 -36.45 -3.12 -22.53
C THR A 53 -35.87 -2.01 -23.40
N SER A 54 -34.58 -1.73 -23.24
CA SER A 54 -33.83 -0.82 -24.10
C SER A 54 -33.26 -1.61 -25.27
N THR A 55 -33.79 -1.37 -26.48
CA THR A 55 -33.21 -1.90 -27.72
C THR A 55 -31.98 -1.06 -28.08
N VAL A 56 -30.79 -1.60 -27.81
CA VAL A 56 -29.52 -1.02 -28.26
C VAL A 56 -29.36 -1.28 -29.76
N PRO A 57 -29.12 -0.25 -30.60
CA PRO A 57 -28.83 -0.45 -32.01
C PRO A 57 -27.42 -1.07 -32.15
N THR A 58 -27.34 -2.22 -32.83
CA THR A 58 -26.08 -2.80 -33.28
C THR A 58 -25.49 -1.91 -34.37
N VAL A 59 -24.46 -1.15 -34.01
CA VAL A 59 -23.62 -0.43 -34.97
C VAL A 59 -22.44 -1.35 -35.32
N GLU A 60 -22.49 -1.97 -36.50
CA GLU A 60 -21.30 -2.51 -37.17
C GLU A 60 -20.44 -1.32 -37.62
N GLY A 61 -19.58 -0.85 -36.72
CA GLY A 61 -18.54 0.13 -37.02
C GLY A 61 -17.19 -0.51 -36.76
N GLU A 62 -16.30 -0.40 -37.74
CA GLU A 62 -14.88 -0.76 -37.63
C GLU A 62 -14.34 -0.30 -36.27
N THR A 63 -13.85 -1.25 -35.47
CA THR A 63 -13.34 -0.99 -34.13
C THR A 63 -12.06 -0.17 -34.23
N GLU A 64 -12.19 1.16 -34.23
CA GLU A 64 -11.08 2.04 -33.85
C GLU A 64 -10.50 1.50 -32.53
N PRO A 65 -9.16 1.39 -32.40
CA PRO A 65 -8.57 0.97 -31.14
C PRO A 65 -9.11 1.90 -30.05
N PRO A 66 -9.63 1.35 -28.93
CA PRO A 66 -10.40 2.10 -27.94
C PRO A 66 -9.61 3.23 -27.24
N PHE A 67 -8.32 3.37 -27.57
CA PHE A 67 -7.40 4.31 -26.96
C PHE A 67 -6.59 5.02 -28.06
N SER A 68 -6.70 6.35 -28.13
CA SER A 68 -5.64 7.13 -28.77
C SER A 68 -4.41 7.07 -27.86
N ALA A 69 -3.23 6.78 -28.43
CA ALA A 69 -1.98 6.65 -27.68
C ALA A 69 -1.69 7.88 -26.79
N GLU A 70 -2.17 9.05 -27.20
CA GLU A 70 -2.05 10.33 -26.49
C GLU A 70 -2.80 10.39 -25.15
N ARG A 71 -3.76 9.47 -24.91
CA ARG A 71 -4.59 9.44 -23.69
C ARG A 71 -4.18 8.36 -22.70
N LEU A 72 -3.27 7.47 -23.09
CA LEU A 72 -2.82 6.40 -22.21
C LEU A 72 -1.74 6.92 -21.26
N PRO A 73 -1.84 6.61 -19.95
CA PRO A 73 -0.78 6.98 -19.03
C PRO A 73 0.50 6.20 -19.35
N PRO A 74 1.67 6.72 -18.96
CA PRO A 74 2.92 5.99 -19.11
C PRO A 74 2.84 4.59 -18.47
N GLY A 75 3.23 3.56 -19.23
CA GLY A 75 3.16 2.16 -18.80
C GLY A 75 1.88 1.42 -19.18
N VAL A 76 0.94 2.08 -19.87
CA VAL A 76 -0.20 1.42 -20.54
C VAL A 76 -0.03 1.54 -22.04
N GLU A 77 -0.04 0.41 -22.73
CA GLU A 77 0.21 0.34 -24.17
C GLU A 77 -1.11 0.34 -24.96
N THR A 78 -1.05 0.67 -26.26
CA THR A 78 -2.25 0.80 -27.13
C THR A 78 -3.00 -0.51 -27.36
N ASP A 79 -2.33 -1.64 -27.16
CA ASP A 79 -2.94 -2.97 -27.20
C ASP A 79 -3.66 -3.34 -25.89
N GLY A 80 -3.64 -2.44 -24.89
CA GLY A 80 -4.23 -2.64 -23.58
C GLY A 80 -3.33 -3.38 -22.58
N SER A 81 -2.10 -3.72 -22.96
CA SER A 81 -1.14 -4.31 -22.02
C SER A 81 -0.59 -3.29 -21.02
N VAL A 82 -0.22 -3.77 -19.83
CA VAL A 82 0.29 -2.93 -18.73
C VAL A 82 1.74 -3.30 -18.43
N ALA A 83 2.66 -2.39 -18.74
CA ALA A 83 4.07 -2.48 -18.36
C ALA A 83 4.24 -2.01 -16.90
N VAL A 84 4.01 -2.93 -15.95
CA VAL A 84 3.95 -2.64 -14.50
C VAL A 84 5.12 -1.80 -13.99
N GLY A 85 6.37 -2.16 -14.32
CA GLY A 85 7.54 -1.40 -13.88
C GLY A 85 7.58 0.03 -14.44
N ARG A 86 7.12 0.24 -15.68
CA ARG A 86 7.01 1.59 -16.27
C ARG A 86 5.92 2.41 -15.60
N LEU A 87 4.77 1.80 -15.31
CA LEU A 87 3.67 2.45 -14.62
C LEU A 87 4.05 2.83 -13.17
N ALA A 88 4.71 1.94 -12.44
CA ALA A 88 5.17 2.20 -11.08
C ALA A 88 6.26 3.30 -11.04
N ALA A 89 7.18 3.32 -12.02
CA ALA A 89 8.16 4.39 -12.17
C ALA A 89 7.50 5.74 -12.50
N ALA A 90 6.50 5.75 -13.40
CA ALA A 90 5.76 6.96 -13.74
C ALA A 90 4.98 7.51 -12.54
N HIS A 91 4.40 6.63 -11.71
CA HIS A 91 3.76 7.03 -10.46
C HIS A 91 4.72 7.75 -9.51
N ASP A 92 5.92 7.17 -9.32
CA ASP A 92 6.98 7.71 -8.48
C ASP A 92 7.47 9.08 -9.00
N GLU A 93 7.78 9.16 -10.30
CA GLU A 93 8.23 10.39 -10.96
C GLU A 93 7.16 11.49 -10.89
N ALA A 94 5.88 11.16 -11.12
CA ALA A 94 4.79 12.12 -11.08
C ALA A 94 4.46 12.64 -9.66
N LEU A 95 4.97 11.98 -8.61
CA LEU A 95 4.88 12.43 -7.22
C LEU A 95 6.15 13.12 -6.72
N ALA A 96 7.29 12.91 -7.38
CA ALA A 96 8.54 13.57 -7.03
C ALA A 96 8.39 15.10 -7.07
N GLY A 97 8.78 15.78 -5.98
CA GLY A 97 8.64 17.24 -5.86
C GLY A 97 7.21 17.76 -5.81
N SER A 98 6.19 16.89 -5.76
CA SER A 98 4.79 17.30 -5.62
C SER A 98 4.37 17.28 -4.15
N SER A 99 3.38 18.08 -3.79
CA SER A 99 2.69 17.93 -2.50
C SER A 99 1.57 16.89 -2.62
N PHE A 100 1.51 15.95 -1.68
CA PHE A 100 0.51 14.87 -1.69
C PHE A 100 0.33 14.21 -0.33
N ALA A 101 -0.81 13.53 -0.18
CA ALA A 101 -1.09 12.59 0.90
C ALA A 101 -1.40 11.21 0.33
N LEU A 102 -0.71 10.18 0.82
CA LEU A 102 -0.87 8.78 0.41
C LEU A 102 -1.21 7.92 1.63
N GLU A 103 -2.23 7.09 1.51
CA GLU A 103 -2.59 6.09 2.51
C GLU A 103 -2.51 4.70 1.90
N LEU A 104 -1.75 3.82 2.54
CA LEU A 104 -1.62 2.41 2.21
C LEU A 104 -2.12 1.58 3.39
N ASN A 105 -3.04 0.67 3.14
CA ASN A 105 -3.48 -0.32 4.11
C ASN A 105 -3.22 -1.72 3.56
N PHE A 106 -2.74 -2.59 4.43
CA PHE A 106 -2.54 -4.00 4.15
C PHE A 106 -3.22 -4.82 5.25
N SER A 107 -3.90 -5.88 4.85
CA SER A 107 -4.45 -6.88 5.76
C SER A 107 -4.20 -8.28 5.23
N ARG A 108 -3.98 -9.20 6.17
CA ARG A 108 -3.84 -10.62 5.88
C ARG A 108 -4.51 -11.41 6.99
N THR A 109 -5.45 -12.27 6.64
CA THR A 109 -6.04 -13.23 7.57
C THR A 109 -5.55 -14.61 7.17
N VAL A 110 -4.78 -15.26 8.04
CA VAL A 110 -4.24 -16.60 7.83
C VAL A 110 -5.08 -17.60 8.62
N THR A 111 -5.52 -18.66 7.96
CA THR A 111 -6.18 -19.81 8.57
C THR A 111 -5.24 -21.01 8.45
N ALA A 112 -4.79 -21.55 9.58
CA ALA A 112 -3.94 -22.73 9.60
C ALA A 112 -4.76 -24.01 9.38
N ALA A 113 -4.08 -25.14 9.13
CA ALA A 113 -4.73 -26.44 8.92
C ALA A 113 -5.56 -26.94 10.11
N ASP A 114 -5.23 -26.49 11.32
CA ASP A 114 -6.00 -26.77 12.54
C ASP A 114 -7.26 -25.89 12.71
N GLY A 115 -7.53 -25.01 11.73
CA GLY A 115 -8.63 -24.05 11.74
C GLY A 115 -8.37 -22.78 12.54
N SER A 116 -7.23 -22.66 13.21
CA SER A 116 -6.88 -21.44 13.94
C SER A 116 -6.67 -20.28 12.97
N THR A 117 -7.20 -19.11 13.33
CA THR A 117 -7.14 -17.90 12.49
C THR A 117 -6.27 -16.83 13.14
N ARG A 118 -5.41 -16.18 12.36
CA ARG A 118 -4.62 -15.02 12.78
C ARG A 118 -4.79 -13.88 11.79
N ARG A 119 -5.08 -12.68 12.30
CA ARG A 119 -5.20 -11.47 11.48
C ARG A 119 -4.01 -10.56 11.68
N LEU A 120 -3.40 -10.17 10.57
CA LEU A 120 -2.37 -9.15 10.44
C LEU A 120 -2.97 -7.94 9.73
N ALA A 121 -2.63 -6.74 10.19
CA ALA A 121 -3.05 -5.51 9.54
C ALA A 121 -1.98 -4.45 9.73
N THR A 122 -1.60 -3.73 8.69
CA THR A 122 -0.67 -2.61 8.79
C THR A 122 -1.19 -1.41 8.03
N SER A 123 -0.84 -0.21 8.46
CA SER A 123 -1.16 1.01 7.74
C SER A 123 0.07 1.91 7.62
N GLN A 124 0.23 2.52 6.46
CA GLN A 124 1.19 3.57 6.18
C GLN A 124 0.45 4.82 5.73
N ARG A 125 0.81 5.97 6.27
CA ARG A 125 0.33 7.28 5.83
C ARG A 125 1.51 8.18 5.55
N THR A 126 1.59 8.68 4.32
CA THR A 126 2.60 9.62 3.87
C THR A 126 1.96 10.98 3.65
N ARG A 127 2.66 12.04 4.04
CA ARG A 127 2.43 13.42 3.59
C ARG A 127 3.74 14.00 3.10
N ALA A 128 3.70 14.70 1.97
CA ALA A 128 4.81 15.46 1.43
C ALA A 128 4.31 16.84 0.98
N ASP A 129 5.09 17.89 1.20
CA ASP A 129 4.68 19.28 0.95
C ASP A 129 5.16 19.86 -0.39
N GLY A 130 5.93 19.11 -1.17
CA GLY A 130 6.53 19.56 -2.43
C GLY A 130 7.79 20.43 -2.26
N ASN A 131 8.07 20.98 -1.07
CA ASN A 131 9.31 21.71 -0.76
C ASN A 131 10.38 20.81 -0.12
N GLY A 132 10.12 19.50 -0.07
CA GLY A 132 11.04 18.49 0.42
C GLY A 132 10.74 18.02 1.85
N GLU A 133 9.81 18.64 2.57
CA GLU A 133 9.40 18.14 3.88
C GLU A 133 8.41 16.98 3.74
N PHE A 134 8.55 15.97 4.60
CA PHE A 134 7.69 14.82 4.60
C PHE A 134 7.44 14.27 6.01
N LEU A 135 6.28 13.61 6.15
CA LEU A 135 5.90 12.85 7.34
C LEU A 135 5.38 11.48 6.89
N LEU A 136 6.02 10.41 7.37
CA LEU A 136 5.60 9.03 7.15
C LEU A 136 5.22 8.41 8.49
N ARG A 137 4.00 7.88 8.60
CA ARG A 137 3.53 7.15 9.78
C ARG A 137 3.23 5.71 9.39
N PHE A 138 3.85 4.77 10.07
CA PHE A 138 3.60 3.34 9.96
C PHE A 138 3.00 2.80 11.27
N VAL A 139 2.00 1.93 11.16
CA VAL A 139 1.37 1.27 12.31
C VAL A 139 1.25 -0.23 12.03
N ASN A 140 1.72 -1.02 12.99
CA ASN A 140 1.51 -2.46 13.08
C ASN A 140 0.95 -2.78 14.50
N PRO A 141 -0.38 -2.84 14.65
CA PRO A 141 -1.03 -3.04 15.94
C PRO A 141 -0.73 -4.43 16.54
N GLN A 142 -0.53 -5.46 15.73
CA GLN A 142 -0.17 -6.80 16.21
C GLN A 142 1.20 -6.81 16.90
N ALA A 143 2.15 -6.02 16.40
CA ALA A 143 3.45 -5.83 17.04
C ALA A 143 3.44 -4.74 18.12
N GLY A 144 2.29 -4.11 18.40
CA GLY A 144 2.20 -2.93 19.27
C GLY A 144 3.05 -1.77 18.79
N LEU A 145 3.36 -1.69 17.49
CA LEU A 145 4.37 -0.81 16.91
C LEU A 145 3.71 0.36 16.19
N GLN A 146 4.14 1.57 16.54
CA GLN A 146 3.90 2.78 15.76
C GLN A 146 5.22 3.49 15.51
N GLN A 147 5.53 3.73 14.24
CA GLN A 147 6.66 4.55 13.84
C GLN A 147 6.16 5.81 13.13
N THR A 148 6.70 6.97 13.51
CA THR A 148 6.52 8.21 12.77
C THR A 148 7.89 8.75 12.39
N THR A 149 8.12 8.93 11.09
CA THR A 149 9.33 9.53 10.52
C THR A 149 8.99 10.91 10.01
N TRP A 150 9.75 11.92 10.43
CA TRP A 150 9.74 13.25 9.82
C TRP A 150 11.09 13.46 9.15
N GLY A 151 11.11 14.16 8.01
CA GLY A 151 12.36 14.53 7.36
C GLY A 151 12.18 15.62 6.32
N ASN A 152 13.31 16.09 5.80
CA ASN A 152 13.41 17.09 4.75
C ASN A 152 14.48 16.71 3.73
N ASP A 153 15.05 17.67 2.98
CA ASP A 153 16.12 17.43 1.98
C ASP A 153 17.46 16.97 2.56
N SER A 154 17.68 17.13 3.86
CA SER A 154 18.99 16.95 4.49
C SER A 154 19.02 15.92 5.61
N THR A 155 17.87 15.63 6.21
CA THR A 155 17.81 14.81 7.42
C THR A 155 16.46 14.13 7.57
N ALA A 156 16.44 13.02 8.30
CA ALA A 156 15.23 12.35 8.73
C ALA A 156 15.44 11.74 10.11
N VAL A 157 14.42 11.83 10.95
CA VAL A 157 14.40 11.22 12.28
C VAL A 157 13.10 10.46 12.47
N SER A 158 13.19 9.33 13.18
CA SER A 158 12.04 8.49 13.50
C SER A 158 11.79 8.49 14.99
N ARG A 159 10.51 8.63 15.36
CA ARG A 159 9.99 8.27 16.68
C ARG A 159 9.34 6.90 16.59
N VAL A 160 9.82 5.95 17.38
CA VAL A 160 9.28 4.59 17.47
C VAL A 160 8.62 4.42 18.82
N VAL A 161 7.35 4.04 18.80
CA VAL A 161 6.54 3.74 19.98
C VAL A 161 6.18 2.26 19.94
N THR A 162 6.53 1.55 21.01
CA THR A 162 6.04 0.19 21.27
C THR A 162 5.11 0.22 22.50
N SER A 163 4.55 -0.93 22.88
CA SER A 163 3.81 -1.07 24.15
C SER A 163 4.65 -0.73 25.38
N GLU A 164 5.98 -0.80 25.28
CA GLU A 164 6.89 -0.71 26.42
C GLU A 164 7.68 0.59 26.43
N THR A 165 8.04 1.13 25.26
CA THR A 165 9.02 2.23 25.17
C THR A 165 8.74 3.22 24.06
N VAL A 166 9.28 4.42 24.24
CA VAL A 166 9.43 5.43 23.18
C VAL A 166 10.91 5.62 22.92
N SER A 167 11.34 5.43 21.68
CA SER A 167 12.72 5.64 21.25
C SER A 167 12.80 6.54 20.03
N TYR A 168 13.98 7.11 19.82
CA TYR A 168 14.28 7.98 18.69
C TYR A 168 15.51 7.45 17.97
N ARG A 169 15.52 7.55 16.65
CA ARG A 169 16.63 7.12 15.80
C ARG A 169 16.76 8.02 14.58
N ASP A 170 17.98 8.18 14.11
CA ASP A 170 18.23 8.72 12.77
C ASP A 170 17.62 7.77 11.74
N ALA A 171 17.11 8.35 10.66
CA ALA A 171 16.65 7.61 9.50
C ALA A 171 17.48 8.00 8.29
N ASP A 172 17.77 7.03 7.42
CA ASP A 172 18.35 7.29 6.12
C ASP A 172 17.31 8.05 5.27
N GLN A 173 17.57 9.33 5.05
CA GLN A 173 16.64 10.24 4.40
C GLN A 173 16.44 9.89 2.92
N GLU A 174 17.48 9.44 2.21
CA GLU A 174 17.35 8.98 0.82
C GLU A 174 16.50 7.72 0.75
N ALA A 175 16.74 6.76 1.65
CA ALA A 175 15.97 5.51 1.70
C ALA A 175 14.49 5.76 2.04
N VAL A 176 14.18 6.69 2.94
CA VAL A 176 12.79 7.04 3.27
C VAL A 176 12.12 7.74 2.08
N ARG A 177 12.83 8.66 1.41
CA ARG A 177 12.32 9.37 0.23
C ARG A 177 11.96 8.44 -0.92
N ALA A 178 12.79 7.44 -1.18
CA ALA A 178 12.54 6.42 -2.19
C ALA A 178 11.26 5.58 -1.93
N ASN A 179 10.65 5.68 -0.74
CA ASN A 179 9.45 4.94 -0.35
C ASN A 179 8.20 5.83 -0.15
N LEU A 180 8.29 7.15 -0.34
CA LEU A 180 7.16 8.06 -0.08
C LEU A 180 5.97 7.80 -1.01
N SER A 181 6.25 7.44 -2.26
CA SER A 181 5.26 7.06 -3.29
C SER A 181 4.70 5.65 -3.11
N ALA A 182 5.20 4.88 -2.14
CA ALA A 182 4.93 3.45 -2.00
C ALA A 182 5.19 2.63 -3.29
N ARG A 183 6.09 3.10 -4.17
CA ARG A 183 6.43 2.45 -5.44
C ARG A 183 6.68 0.94 -5.32
N PRO A 184 7.50 0.43 -4.38
CA PRO A 184 7.74 -1.01 -4.29
C PRO A 184 6.46 -1.82 -4.04
N PHE A 185 5.55 -1.30 -3.22
CA PHE A 185 4.26 -1.95 -2.94
C PHE A 185 3.33 -1.90 -4.15
N VAL A 186 3.26 -0.75 -4.81
CA VAL A 186 2.51 -0.58 -6.05
C VAL A 186 2.97 -1.58 -7.12
N GLU A 187 4.28 -1.63 -7.36
CA GLU A 187 4.90 -2.51 -8.35
C GLU A 187 4.65 -3.98 -8.03
N GLN A 188 4.80 -4.37 -6.76
CA GLN A 188 4.53 -5.73 -6.30
C GLN A 188 3.08 -6.13 -6.60
N PHE A 189 2.08 -5.37 -6.13
CA PHE A 189 0.69 -5.78 -6.24
C PHE A 189 0.10 -5.66 -7.64
N LEU A 190 0.62 -4.73 -8.46
CA LEU A 190 0.32 -4.68 -9.89
C LEU A 190 0.90 -5.87 -10.66
N SER A 191 2.00 -6.45 -10.21
CA SER A 191 2.61 -7.62 -10.87
C SER A 191 1.89 -8.93 -10.57
N VAL A 192 0.96 -8.94 -9.60
CA VAL A 192 0.22 -10.16 -9.22
C VAL A 192 -0.94 -10.44 -10.18
N GLY A 193 -1.59 -9.40 -10.71
CA GLY A 193 -2.81 -9.54 -11.52
C GLY A 193 -2.57 -9.40 -13.02
N ASP A 194 -3.43 -10.04 -13.81
CA ASP A 194 -3.51 -9.80 -15.26
C ASP A 194 -4.54 -8.71 -15.55
N TYR A 195 -4.04 -7.50 -15.81
CA TYR A 195 -4.88 -6.31 -15.91
C TYR A 195 -5.40 -6.07 -17.32
N SER A 196 -6.71 -5.91 -17.41
CA SER A 196 -7.40 -5.30 -18.55
C SER A 196 -7.53 -3.78 -18.34
N VAL A 197 -7.46 -3.02 -19.43
CA VAL A 197 -7.53 -1.55 -19.42
C VAL A 197 -8.90 -1.10 -19.94
N ALA A 198 -9.51 -0.14 -19.26
CA ALA A 198 -10.69 0.59 -19.74
C ALA A 198 -10.50 2.10 -19.53
N VAL A 199 -11.11 2.92 -20.39
CA VAL A 199 -11.15 4.37 -20.19
C VAL A 199 -12.08 4.71 -19.02
N ALA A 200 -11.66 5.61 -18.14
CA ALA A 200 -12.38 6.01 -16.92
C ALA A 200 -12.56 7.53 -16.84
N GLY A 201 -13.13 8.13 -17.88
CA GLY A 201 -13.25 9.58 -18.05
C GLY A 201 -12.21 10.14 -19.03
N GLU A 202 -12.08 11.46 -19.08
CA GLU A 202 -11.22 12.13 -20.08
C GLU A 202 -9.71 11.92 -19.80
N ASP A 203 -9.32 11.94 -18.53
CA ASP A 203 -7.91 11.97 -18.13
C ASP A 203 -7.48 10.75 -17.29
N ARG A 204 -8.26 9.66 -17.33
CA ARG A 204 -8.01 8.49 -16.46
C ARG A 204 -8.31 7.18 -17.16
N VAL A 205 -7.60 6.15 -16.73
CA VAL A 205 -7.86 4.76 -17.07
C VAL A 205 -8.17 3.96 -15.80
N LEU A 206 -8.98 2.92 -15.97
CA LEU A 206 -9.30 1.91 -14.98
C LEU A 206 -8.63 0.61 -15.41
N LEU A 207 -7.75 0.10 -14.56
CA LEU A 207 -7.18 -1.24 -14.70
C LEU A 207 -7.99 -2.21 -13.84
N THR A 208 -8.45 -3.30 -14.42
CA THR A 208 -9.19 -4.35 -13.70
C THR A 208 -8.57 -5.70 -13.97
N ALA A 209 -8.32 -6.46 -12.90
CA ALA A 209 -7.84 -7.83 -12.96
C ALA A 209 -8.81 -8.72 -12.17
N THR A 210 -9.24 -9.83 -12.79
CA THR A 210 -10.09 -10.87 -12.16
C THR A 210 -9.37 -12.20 -12.05
N GLU A 211 -8.14 -12.26 -12.55
CA GLU A 211 -7.27 -13.43 -12.54
C GLU A 211 -5.88 -12.99 -12.09
N ALA A 212 -5.17 -13.90 -11.42
CA ALA A 212 -3.79 -13.70 -11.05
C ALA A 212 -2.89 -14.19 -12.19
N SER A 213 -1.76 -13.51 -12.39
CA SER A 213 -0.70 -13.94 -13.30
C SER A 213 -0.11 -15.31 -12.93
N ASP A 214 0.50 -15.99 -13.89
CA ASP A 214 1.09 -17.33 -13.69
C ASP A 214 2.10 -17.40 -12.53
N ASP A 215 2.90 -16.34 -12.31
CA ASP A 215 3.89 -16.28 -11.22
C ASP A 215 3.35 -15.56 -9.96
N ALA A 216 2.04 -15.40 -9.82
CA ALA A 216 1.44 -14.64 -8.73
C ALA A 216 1.80 -15.18 -7.33
N ALA A 217 1.87 -16.50 -7.17
CA ALA A 217 2.23 -17.14 -5.91
C ALA A 217 3.63 -16.70 -5.43
N ASP A 218 4.61 -16.76 -6.34
CA ASP A 218 6.00 -16.35 -6.06
C ASP A 218 6.09 -14.86 -5.70
N ARG A 219 5.25 -14.02 -6.34
CA ARG A 219 5.21 -12.57 -6.09
C ARG A 219 4.54 -12.18 -4.78
N ILE A 220 3.58 -12.97 -4.30
CA ILE A 220 2.93 -12.73 -3.00
C ILE A 220 3.85 -13.19 -1.86
N GLY A 221 4.51 -14.33 -2.00
CA GLY A 221 5.57 -14.76 -1.10
C GLY A 221 5.76 -16.28 -1.04
N GLU A 222 6.95 -16.69 -0.58
CA GLU A 222 7.43 -18.09 -0.62
C GLU A 222 6.54 -19.13 0.07
N SER A 223 5.67 -18.71 0.99
CA SER A 223 4.75 -19.61 1.69
C SER A 223 3.43 -19.85 0.95
N VAL A 224 3.21 -19.17 -0.18
CA VAL A 224 2.00 -19.29 -1.01
C VAL A 224 2.21 -20.36 -2.06
N SER A 225 1.31 -21.34 -2.12
CA SER A 225 1.36 -22.41 -3.12
C SER A 225 0.52 -22.12 -4.36
N SER A 226 -0.58 -21.38 -4.21
CA SER A 226 -1.46 -20.98 -5.31
C SER A 226 -2.26 -19.73 -4.93
N VAL A 227 -2.72 -19.02 -5.97
CA VAL A 227 -3.71 -17.94 -5.84
C VAL A 227 -5.04 -18.47 -6.37
N ASP A 228 -6.02 -18.57 -5.49
CA ASP A 228 -7.29 -19.24 -5.77
C ASP A 228 -8.37 -18.25 -6.27
N ASP A 229 -8.33 -17.01 -5.75
CA ASP A 229 -9.13 -15.87 -6.24
C ASP A 229 -8.26 -14.62 -6.27
N TYR A 230 -8.40 -13.79 -7.30
CA TYR A 230 -7.74 -12.50 -7.38
C TYR A 230 -8.64 -11.43 -7.95
N ARG A 231 -8.66 -10.28 -7.30
CA ARG A 231 -9.40 -9.09 -7.75
C ARG A 231 -8.57 -7.85 -7.56
N GLY A 232 -8.21 -7.20 -8.66
CA GLY A 232 -7.45 -5.96 -8.69
C GLY A 232 -8.25 -4.84 -9.36
N ARG A 233 -8.23 -3.65 -8.76
CA ARG A 233 -8.82 -2.44 -9.34
C ARG A 233 -7.89 -1.26 -9.13
N VAL A 234 -7.48 -0.60 -10.22
CA VAL A 234 -6.54 0.53 -10.17
C VAL A 234 -7.06 1.68 -11.02
N VAL A 235 -7.04 2.89 -10.47
CA VAL A 235 -7.37 4.11 -11.21
C VAL A 235 -6.10 4.91 -11.40
N VAL A 236 -5.75 5.15 -12.66
CA VAL A 236 -4.52 5.86 -13.05
C VAL A 236 -4.92 7.12 -13.81
N ASP A 237 -4.33 8.26 -13.48
CA ASP A 237 -4.48 9.47 -14.29
C ASP A 237 -3.47 9.54 -15.43
N SER A 238 -3.68 10.44 -16.39
CA SER A 238 -2.86 10.61 -17.58
C SER A 238 -1.37 10.83 -17.33
N THR A 239 -0.98 11.26 -16.12
CA THR A 239 0.44 11.43 -15.74
C THR A 239 1.08 10.16 -15.18
N GLY A 240 0.33 9.06 -15.07
CA GLY A 240 0.79 7.82 -14.46
C GLY A 240 0.59 7.76 -12.94
N ARG A 241 -0.11 8.73 -12.33
CA ARG A 241 -0.36 8.67 -10.88
C ARG A 241 -1.48 7.69 -10.59
N ILE A 242 -1.19 6.75 -9.70
CA ILE A 242 -2.20 5.85 -9.14
C ILE A 242 -3.02 6.64 -8.12
N ARG A 243 -4.27 6.95 -8.48
CA ARG A 243 -5.23 7.63 -7.60
C ARG A 243 -5.76 6.69 -6.53
N SER A 244 -6.02 5.46 -6.92
CA SER A 244 -6.45 4.40 -6.02
C SER A 244 -6.03 3.04 -6.55
N LEU A 245 -5.60 2.16 -5.66
CA LEU A 245 -5.39 0.73 -5.92
C LEU A 245 -6.15 -0.06 -4.86
N SER A 246 -6.87 -1.09 -5.26
CA SER A 246 -7.53 -2.04 -4.36
C SER A 246 -7.28 -3.44 -4.87
N VAL A 247 -6.67 -4.28 -4.05
CA VAL A 247 -6.41 -5.69 -4.36
C VAL A 247 -7.00 -6.57 -3.26
N GLY A 248 -7.68 -7.62 -3.65
CA GLY A 248 -8.07 -8.74 -2.79
C GLY A 248 -7.59 -10.04 -3.42
N ALA A 249 -7.11 -10.96 -2.60
CA ALA A 249 -6.74 -12.28 -3.05
C ALA A 249 -7.03 -13.33 -1.99
N ASP A 250 -7.48 -14.49 -2.39
CA ASP A 250 -7.52 -15.69 -1.56
C ASP A 250 -6.43 -16.63 -2.05
N VAL A 251 -5.58 -17.10 -1.13
CA VAL A 251 -4.41 -17.90 -1.45
C VAL A 251 -4.36 -19.15 -0.59
N SER A 252 -3.84 -20.22 -1.19
CA SER A 252 -3.48 -21.43 -0.46
C SER A 252 -2.03 -21.33 0.00
N LEU A 253 -1.78 -21.80 1.23
CA LEU A 253 -0.46 -21.84 1.82
C LEU A 253 0.08 -23.27 1.83
N GLY A 254 1.41 -23.40 1.88
CA GLY A 254 2.04 -24.68 2.21
C GLY A 254 1.46 -25.27 3.50
N GLU A 255 1.43 -26.61 3.59
CA GLU A 255 0.91 -27.37 4.75
C GLU A 255 -0.62 -27.29 4.95
N GLY A 256 -1.39 -26.89 3.94
CA GLY A 256 -2.86 -26.96 3.96
C GLY A 256 -3.55 -25.80 4.67
N GLY A 257 -2.83 -24.70 4.92
CA GLY A 257 -3.43 -23.44 5.36
C GLY A 257 -3.95 -22.60 4.19
N SER A 258 -4.66 -21.52 4.50
CA SER A 258 -5.08 -20.52 3.53
C SER A 258 -4.89 -19.10 4.08
N ALA A 259 -4.91 -18.10 3.21
CA ALA A 259 -4.97 -16.72 3.62
C ALA A 259 -5.82 -15.85 2.69
N THR A 260 -6.49 -14.86 3.27
CA THR A 260 -7.12 -13.76 2.53
C THR A 260 -6.25 -12.51 2.68
N LEU A 261 -5.87 -11.92 1.56
CA LEU A 261 -5.11 -10.67 1.47
C LEU A 261 -6.01 -9.51 1.06
N GLY A 262 -5.74 -8.34 1.63
CA GLY A 262 -6.37 -7.08 1.26
C GLY A 262 -5.34 -5.96 1.21
N VAL A 263 -5.32 -5.22 0.12
CA VAL A 263 -4.46 -4.05 -0.07
C VAL A 263 -5.31 -2.88 -0.55
N SER A 264 -5.10 -1.70 0.01
CA SER A 264 -5.59 -0.47 -0.58
C SER A 264 -4.54 0.62 -0.57
N VAL A 265 -4.46 1.39 -1.65
CA VAL A 265 -3.68 2.63 -1.75
C VAL A 265 -4.64 3.73 -2.18
N THR A 266 -4.56 4.89 -1.55
CA THR A 266 -5.33 6.09 -1.91
C THR A 266 -4.42 7.31 -1.94
N LEU A 267 -4.44 8.03 -3.06
CA LEU A 267 -3.70 9.27 -3.26
C LEU A 267 -4.66 10.47 -3.23
N SER A 268 -4.34 11.47 -2.43
CA SER A 268 -5.14 12.67 -2.21
C SER A 268 -4.26 13.90 -1.97
N GLY A 269 -4.88 15.07 -1.81
CA GLY A 269 -4.16 16.31 -1.42
C GLY A 269 -3.10 16.78 -2.41
N LEU A 270 -3.21 16.42 -3.69
CA LEU A 270 -2.27 16.87 -4.72
C LEU A 270 -2.27 18.39 -4.83
N GLY A 271 -1.10 19.01 -4.67
CA GLY A 271 -0.94 20.46 -4.80
C GLY A 271 -1.39 21.27 -3.57
N SER A 272 -1.86 20.61 -2.50
CA SER A 272 -2.43 21.28 -1.33
C SER A 272 -2.07 20.63 0.01
N THR A 273 -1.15 19.67 0.02
CA THR A 273 -0.73 19.02 1.27
C THR A 273 0.40 19.81 1.90
N ASP A 274 0.26 20.15 3.17
CA ASP A 274 1.32 20.72 4.00
C ASP A 274 1.86 19.67 4.98
N VAL A 275 3.09 19.88 5.44
CA VAL A 275 3.73 19.05 6.46
C VAL A 275 4.14 19.93 7.63
N GLU A 276 3.51 19.72 8.79
CA GLU A 276 3.92 20.36 10.03
C GLU A 276 5.00 19.52 10.72
N ARG A 277 6.11 20.15 11.09
CA ARG A 277 7.18 19.51 11.87
C ARG A 277 6.67 19.16 13.29
N PRO A 278 6.66 17.88 13.68
CA PRO A 278 6.20 17.50 15.01
C PRO A 278 7.11 17.99 16.15
N GLU A 279 6.53 18.33 17.30
CA GLU A 279 7.27 18.81 18.50
C GLU A 279 8.38 17.83 18.96
N TRP A 280 8.15 16.52 18.81
CA TRP A 280 9.12 15.50 19.23
C TRP A 280 10.41 15.50 18.40
N VAL A 281 10.43 16.15 17.23
CA VAL A 281 11.61 16.19 16.35
C VAL A 281 12.79 16.86 17.02
N GLU A 282 12.56 17.91 17.82
CA GLU A 282 13.64 18.56 18.58
C GLU A 282 14.27 17.63 19.62
N GLU A 283 13.44 16.86 20.34
CA GLU A 283 13.91 15.84 21.27
C GLU A 283 14.67 14.73 20.53
N ALA A 284 14.16 14.31 19.36
CA ALA A 284 14.83 13.29 18.55
C ALA A 284 16.25 13.72 18.17
N PHE A 285 16.42 14.93 17.64
CA PHE A 285 17.75 15.45 17.30
C PHE A 285 18.69 15.57 18.50
N ARG A 286 18.17 15.94 19.67
CA ARG A 286 18.98 15.98 20.91
C ARG A 286 19.42 14.58 21.33
N ARG A 287 18.61 13.54 21.12
CA ARG A 287 18.93 12.15 21.51
C ARG A 287 19.75 11.36 20.51
N THR A 288 19.71 11.72 19.23
CA THR A 288 20.51 11.08 18.19
C THR A 288 21.88 11.75 18.00
N ASP A 289 22.22 12.71 18.88
CA ASP A 289 23.51 13.42 18.94
C ASP A 289 23.88 14.17 17.66
N GLY A 290 22.91 14.60 16.84
CA GLY A 290 23.20 15.34 15.60
C GLY A 290 24.24 14.67 14.68
N ARG A 291 24.41 13.34 14.76
CA ARG A 291 25.53 12.62 14.11
C ARG A 291 25.54 12.73 12.59
N LEU A 292 24.43 13.12 11.96
CA LEU A 292 24.37 13.45 10.53
C LEU A 292 24.91 14.85 10.18
N ALA A 293 24.85 15.83 11.10
CA ALA A 293 25.39 17.18 10.83
C ALA A 293 26.93 17.19 10.74
N ALA A 294 27.60 16.36 11.55
CA ALA A 294 29.06 16.24 11.53
C ALA A 294 29.60 15.53 10.27
N ALA A 295 28.80 14.69 9.61
CA ALA A 295 29.22 13.95 8.42
C ALA A 295 29.21 14.82 7.14
N THR A 296 28.33 15.81 7.06
CA THR A 296 28.23 16.71 5.90
C THR A 296 29.34 17.76 5.89
N GLU A 297 29.76 18.28 7.06
CA GLU A 297 30.90 19.20 7.15
C GLU A 297 32.24 18.53 6.83
N GLN A 298 32.36 17.21 6.99
CA GLN A 298 33.59 16.47 6.69
C GLN A 298 33.73 16.08 5.21
N ARG A 299 32.64 16.08 4.41
CA ARG A 299 32.68 15.88 2.95
C ARG A 299 32.88 17.17 2.16
N ALA A 300 32.73 18.33 2.80
CA ALA A 300 32.96 19.65 2.20
C ALA A 300 34.39 20.20 2.42
N ARG A 301 35.31 19.37 2.95
CA ARG A 301 36.74 19.65 3.09
C ARG A 301 37.55 18.63 2.31
#